data_AF-A0A9D7J6U8-F1
#
_entry.id   AF-A0A9D7J6U8-F1
#
_cell.length_a   1.000
_cell.length_b   1.000
_cell.length_c   1.000
_cell.angle_alpha   90.00
_cell.angle_beta   90.00
_cell.angle_gamma   90.00
#
_symmetry.space_group_name_H-M   'P 1'
#
loop_
_entity.id
_entity.type
_entity.pdbx_description
1 polymer ?
#
loop_
_entity_poly.entity_id
_entity_poly.type
_entity_poly.pdbx_seq_one_letter_code
_entity_poly.pdbx_strand_id
1 'polypeptide(L)' 'MTVKLSYRWLRNGKAVKGAAKSTYKLKKADKGKKITVKVTGKKSGYTTVAKTSKATKKVA' A
#
# COMPACT_ATOMS: atom_id res chain seq x y z
N MET A 1 -0.95 -22.80 9.29
CA MET A 1 0.06 -21.72 9.21
C MET A 1 -0.38 -20.69 8.16
N THR A 2 -0.94 -19.55 8.56
CA THR A 2 -1.51 -18.57 7.61
C THR A 2 -0.56 -17.38 7.41
N VAL A 3 -0.42 -16.92 6.16
CA VAL A 3 0.33 -15.70 5.84
C VAL A 3 -0.53 -14.49 6.16
N LYS A 4 0.00 -13.56 6.97
CA LYS A 4 -0.65 -12.28 7.26
C LYS A 4 -0.05 -11.21 6.35
N LEU A 5 -0.85 -10.73 5.41
CA LEU A 5 -0.51 -9.61 4.52
C LEU A 5 -1.06 -8.32 5.10
N SER A 6 -0.19 -7.35 5.32
CA SER A 6 -0.55 -5.99 5.70
C SER A 6 -0.32 -5.06 4.52
N TYR A 7 -1.33 -4.27 4.16
CA TYR A 7 -1.23 -3.27 3.10
C TYR A 7 -1.11 -1.89 3.73
N ARG A 8 -0.26 -1.05 3.16
CA ARG A 8 -0.18 0.36 3.51
C ARG A 8 -0.06 1.19 2.25
N TRP A 9 -1.08 1.98 1.98
CA TRP A 9 -1.07 2.89 0.85
C TRP A 9 -0.36 4.19 1.21
N LEU A 10 0.43 4.71 0.27
CA LEU A 10 1.08 5.99 0.37
C LEU A 10 0.68 6.88 -0.80
N ARG A 11 0.41 8.14 -0.51
CA ARG A 11 0.09 9.19 -1.45
C ARG A 11 1.23 10.19 -1.45
N ASN A 12 1.93 10.29 -2.58
CA ASN A 12 3.14 11.11 -2.73
C ASN A 12 4.18 10.84 -1.62
N GLY A 13 4.36 9.57 -1.25
CA GLY A 13 5.26 9.16 -0.16
C GLY A 13 4.67 9.27 1.27
N LYS A 14 3.52 9.92 1.45
CA LYS A 14 2.85 10.02 2.76
C LYS A 14 1.84 8.89 2.96
N ALA A 15 1.89 8.20 4.10
CA ALA A 15 0.93 7.14 4.40
C ALA A 15 -0.51 7.66 4.46
N VAL A 16 -1.43 6.98 3.79
CA VAL A 16 -2.85 7.30 3.81
C VAL A 16 -3.52 6.59 4.98
N LYS A 17 -4.03 7.35 5.95
CA LYS A 17 -4.76 6.80 7.12
C LYS A 17 -6.07 6.16 6.65
N GLY A 18 -6.35 4.96 7.15
CA GLY A 18 -7.51 4.14 6.74
C GLY A 18 -7.32 3.33 5.44
N ALA A 19 -6.21 3.51 4.74
CA ALA A 19 -5.89 2.75 3.53
C ALA A 19 -4.95 1.58 3.86
N ALA A 20 -5.53 0.53 4.41
CA ALA A 20 -4.84 -0.71 4.74
C ALA A 20 -5.44 -1.96 4.07
N LYS A 21 -6.36 -1.76 3.12
CA LYS A 21 -6.97 -2.82 2.31
C LYS A 21 -6.10 -3.12 1.10
N SER A 22 -6.26 -4.30 0.52
CA SER A 22 -5.65 -4.68 -0.77
C SER A 22 -6.07 -3.75 -1.91
N THR A 23 -7.26 -3.16 -1.80
CA THR A 23 -7.82 -2.21 -2.77
C THR A 23 -7.91 -0.82 -2.16
N TYR A 24 -7.48 0.18 -2.92
CA TYR A 24 -7.62 1.58 -2.53
C TYR A 24 -8.47 2.34 -3.54
N LYS A 25 -9.59 2.87 -3.06
CA LYS A 25 -10.42 3.80 -3.84
C LYS A 25 -9.75 5.17 -3.83
N LEU A 26 -9.37 5.63 -5.02
CA LEU A 26 -8.85 6.98 -5.24
C LEU A 26 -9.92 8.00 -4.82
N LYS A 27 -9.52 9.05 -4.11
CA LYS A 27 -10.39 10.17 -3.75
C LYS A 27 -10.01 11.38 -4.60
N LYS A 28 -10.88 12.39 -4.64
CA LYS A 28 -10.58 13.68 -5.30
C LYS A 28 -9.25 14.30 -4.81
N ALA A 29 -8.91 14.08 -3.54
CA ALA A 29 -7.66 14.56 -2.94
C ALA A 29 -6.38 13.86 -3.44
N ASP A 30 -6.50 12.81 -4.24
CA ASP A 30 -5.41 12.05 -4.86
C ASP A 30 -5.07 12.57 -6.26
N LYS A 31 -5.96 13.37 -6.86
CA LYS A 31 -5.74 13.95 -8.19
C LYS A 31 -4.41 14.70 -8.25
N GLY A 32 -3.65 14.43 -9.31
CA GLY A 32 -2.28 14.93 -9.52
C GLY A 32 -1.19 14.22 -8.70
N LYS A 33 -1.53 13.30 -7.80
CA LYS A 33 -0.58 12.62 -6.90
C LYS A 33 -0.32 11.19 -7.37
N LYS A 34 0.86 10.69 -7.00
CA LYS A 34 1.27 9.30 -7.22
C LYS A 34 0.86 8.46 -6.02
N ILE A 35 0.35 7.26 -6.28
CA ILE A 35 -0.02 6.31 -5.25
C ILE A 35 0.93 5.13 -5.29
N THR A 36 1.41 4.69 -4.13
CA THR A 36 2.19 3.46 -3.96
C THR A 36 1.55 2.60 -2.88
N VAL A 37 1.74 1.29 -2.96
CA VAL A 37 1.34 0.37 -1.88
C VAL A 37 2.56 -0.36 -1.35
N LYS A 38 2.74 -0.35 -0.04
CA LYS A 38 3.71 -1.19 0.67
C LYS A 38 2.97 -2.38 1.25
N VAL A 39 3.31 -3.57 0.77
CA VAL A 39 2.75 -4.84 1.23
C VAL A 39 3.78 -5.50 2.14
N THR A 40 3.38 -5.84 3.36
CA THR A 40 4.22 -6.55 4.32
C THR A 40 3.63 -7.93 4.57
N GLY A 41 4.34 -8.98 4.17
CA GLY A 41 3.97 -10.36 4.43
C GLY A 41 4.70 -10.89 5.64
N LYS A 42 3.94 -11.33 6.64
CA LYS A 42 4.44 -12.04 7.82
C LYS A 42 3.88 -13.47 7.82
N LYS A 43 4.73 -14.46 8.01
CA LYS A 43 4.32 -15.86 8.17
C LYS A 43 5.05 -16.41 9.39
N SER A 44 4.33 -17.15 10.25
CA SER A 44 4.95 -17.79 11.42
C SER A 44 5.99 -18.80 10.96
N GLY A 45 7.20 -18.73 11.52
CA GLY A 45 8.36 -19.55 11.09
C GLY A 45 9.13 -19.00 9.89
N TYR A 46 8.80 -17.81 9.38
CA TYR A 46 9.50 -17.17 8.26
C TYR A 46 9.81 -15.70 8.55
N THR A 47 10.84 -15.19 7.87
CA THR A 47 11.22 -13.78 7.93
C THR A 47 10.11 -12.90 7.36
N THR A 48 9.79 -11.81 8.06
CA THR A 48 8.83 -10.82 7.57
C THR A 48 9.45 -10.05 6.42
N VAL A 49 8.75 -9.98 5.29
CA VAL A 49 9.22 -9.25 4.09
C VAL A 49 8.25 -8.12 3.75
N ALA A 50 8.80 -6.98 3.37
CA ALA A 50 8.01 -5.85 2.90
C ALA A 50 8.42 -5.51 1.46
N LYS A 51 7.43 -5.41 0.57
CA LYS A 51 7.63 -5.04 -0.83
C LYS A 51 6.77 -3.82 -1.16
N THR A 52 7.37 -2.82 -1.79
CA THR A 52 6.67 -1.61 -2.23
C THR A 52 6.41 -1.73 -3.73
N SER A 53 5.18 -1.44 -4.16
CA SER A 53 4.82 -1.40 -5.57
C SER A 53 5.49 -0.23 -6.28
N LYS A 54 5.59 -0.31 -7.61
CA LYS A 54 5.84 0.90 -8.42
C LYS A 54 4.73 1.92 -8.18
N ALA A 55 5.09 3.19 -8.27
CA ALA A 55 4.13 4.28 -8.20
C ALA A 55 3.18 4.23 -9.40
N THR A 56 1.89 4.43 -9.15
CA THR A 56 0.92 4.63 -10.23
C THR A 56 1.26 5.89 -11.02
N LYS A 57 0.73 5.99 -12.26
CA LYS A 57 0.65 7.29 -12.94
C LYS A 57 -0.09 8.30 -12.04
N LYS A 58 0.15 9.59 -12.27
CA LYS A 58 -0.59 10.65 -11.58
C LYS A 58 -2.08 10.38 -11.76
N VAL A 59 -2.82 10.37 -10.66
CA VAL A 59 -4.27 10.20 -10.70
C VAL A 59 -4.86 11.38 -11.46
N ALA A 60 -5.62 11.10 -12.52
CA ALA A 60 -6.29 12.12 -13.34
C ALA A 60 -7.57 12.65 -12.68
#